data_AF-A0A954F3H4-F1
#
_entry.id   AF-A0A954F3H4-F1
#
_cell.length_a   1.000
_cell.length_b   1.000
_cell.length_c   1.000
_cell.angle_alpha   90.00
_cell.angle_beta   90.00
_cell.angle_gamma   90.00
#
_symmetry.space_group_name_H-M   'P 1'
#
loop_
_entity.id
_entity.type
_entity.pdbx_description
1 polymer ?
#
loop_
_entity_poly.entity_id
_entity_poly.type
_entity_poly.pdbx_seq_one_letter_code
_entity_poly.pdbx_strand_id
1 'polypeptide(L)' 'TINPATFESLREEGLLTRDSRSKERKKYGRRGARRGFQFSKR' A
#
# COMPACT_ATOMS: atom_id res chain seq x y z
N THR A 1 10.91 -31.36 -5.60
CA THR A 1 10.13 -30.67 -6.64
C THR A 1 8.87 -30.10 -6.00
N ILE A 2 8.45 -28.90 -6.38
CA ILE A 2 7.23 -28.29 -5.83
C ILE A 2 6.02 -28.97 -6.48
N ASN A 3 4.98 -29.27 -5.71
CA ASN A 3 3.73 -29.82 -6.23
C ASN A 3 2.93 -28.72 -6.96
N PRO A 4 2.65 -28.84 -8.27
CA PRO A 4 1.89 -27.84 -9.01
C PRO A 4 0.42 -27.74 -8.58
N ALA A 5 -0.13 -28.79 -7.94
CA ALA A 5 -1.54 -28.82 -7.53
C ALA A 5 -1.89 -27.79 -6.44
N THR A 6 -0.91 -27.30 -5.67
CA THR A 6 -1.15 -26.30 -4.63
C THR A 6 -1.27 -24.87 -5.16
N PHE A 7 -0.99 -24.64 -6.45
CA PHE A 7 -1.02 -23.32 -7.05
C PHE A 7 -2.42 -22.69 -7.01
N GLU A 8 -3.46 -23.48 -7.29
CA GLU A 8 -4.85 -23.00 -7.33
C GLU A 8 -5.30 -22.52 -5.95
N SER A 9 -5.13 -23.34 -4.90
CA SER A 9 -5.48 -22.97 -3.52
C SER A 9 -4.74 -21.72 -3.04
N LEU A 10 -3.43 -21.63 -3.29
CA LEU A 10 -2.62 -20.46 -2.88
C LEU A 10 -3.01 -19.17 -3.63
N ARG A 11 -3.51 -19.31 -4.87
CA ARG A 11 -3.99 -18.18 -5.67
C ARG A 11 -5.35 -17.68 -5.15
N GLU A 12 -6.27 -18.60 -4.84
CA GLU A 12 -7.58 -18.27 -4.27
C GLU A 12 -7.44 -17.59 -2.89
N GLU A 13 -6.51 -18.04 -2.07
CA GLU A 13 -6.20 -17.44 -0.77
C GLU A 13 -5.39 -16.13 -0.85
N GLY A 14 -4.97 -15.71 -2.05
CA GLY A 14 -4.24 -14.45 -2.26
C GLY A 14 -2.78 -14.46 -1.80
N LEU A 15 -2.23 -15.62 -1.41
CA LEU A 15 -0.89 -15.77 -0.84
C LEU A 15 0.24 -15.61 -1.85
N LEU A 16 -0.07 -15.66 -3.14
CA LEU A 16 0.90 -15.47 -4.22
C LEU A 16 1.14 -13.99 -4.56
N THR A 17 0.28 -13.08 -4.09
CA THR A 17 0.38 -11.65 -4.43
C THR A 17 1.28 -10.93 -3.45
N ARG A 18 2.32 -10.25 -3.95
CA ARG A 18 3.14 -9.34 -3.12
C ARG A 18 2.33 -8.09 -2.76
N ASP A 19 2.36 -7.72 -1.49
CA ASP A 19 1.85 -6.41 -1.06
C ASP A 19 2.63 -5.27 -1.73
N SER A 20 1.91 -4.45 -2.50
CA SER A 20 2.43 -3.30 -3.23
C SER A 20 2.44 -2.01 -2.41
N ARG A 21 1.84 -2.03 -1.21
CA ARG A 21 1.72 -0.82 -0.36
C ARG A 21 3.10 -0.30 0.01
N SER A 22 3.27 1.02 -0.18
CA SER A 22 4.47 1.74 0.20
C SER A 22 4.13 3.00 0.97
N LYS A 23 5.05 3.45 1.82
CA LYS A 23 4.88 4.68 2.58
C LYS A 23 5.01 5.88 1.65
N GLU A 24 3.97 6.71 1.60
CA GLU A 24 4.03 7.95 0.83
C GLU A 24 5.07 8.93 1.40
N ARG A 25 5.77 9.63 0.50
CA ARG A 25 6.72 10.68 0.88
C ARG A 25 6.00 11.88 1.49
N LYS A 26 6.64 12.55 2.46
CA LYS A 26 6.24 13.88 2.91
C LYS A 26 6.32 14.87 1.74
N LYS A 27 5.26 15.64 1.53
CA LYS A 27 5.23 16.74 0.55
C LYS A 27 5.59 18.06 1.25
N TYR A 28 6.33 18.93 0.57
CA TYR A 28 6.65 20.26 1.11
C TYR A 28 5.37 21.08 1.30
N GLY A 29 5.38 22.03 2.25
CA GLY A 29 4.18 22.78 2.61
C GLY A 29 3.08 21.97 3.31
N ARG A 30 3.33 20.71 3.66
CA ARG A 30 2.38 19.84 4.40
C ARG A 30 2.98 19.29 5.68
N ARG A 31 2.14 19.05 6.68
CA ARG A 31 2.54 18.39 7.95
C ARG A 31 2.93 16.93 7.72
N GLY A 32 2.27 16.22 6.81
CA GLY A 32 2.60 14.84 6.42
C GLY A 32 2.50 14.60 4.91
N ALA A 33 2.41 13.33 4.49
CA ALA A 33 2.18 12.99 3.08
C ALA A 33 0.88 13.63 2.54
N ARG A 34 -0.20 13.51 3.34
CA ARG A 34 -1.53 14.03 3.02
C ARG A 34 -2.06 15.10 3.97
N ARG A 35 -1.49 15.28 5.16
CA ARG A 35 -2.02 16.22 6.16
C ARG A 35 -1.62 17.67 5.85
N GLY A 36 -2.60 18.54 5.59
CA GLY A 36 -2.42 19.98 5.39
C GLY A 36 -2.34 20.79 6.69
N PHE A 37 -2.07 22.09 6.55
CA PHE A 37 -2.27 23.07 7.62
C PHE A 37 -3.70 23.64 7.53
N GLN A 38 -4.24 24.13 8.64
CA GLN A 38 -5.51 24.84 8.63
C GLN A 38 -5.33 26.19 7.92
N PHE A 39 -6.23 26.51 7.00
CA PHE A 39 -6.28 27.82 6.34
C PHE A 39 -7.31 28.69 7.05
N SER A 40 -6.90 29.88 7.49
CA SER A 40 -7.78 30.93 8.01
C SER A 40 -7.76 32.11 7.03
N LYS A 41 -8.89 32.40 6.39
CA LYS A 41 -9.04 33.62 5.59
C LYS A 41 -9.17 34.83 6.53
N ARG A 42 -8.79 36.00 6.02
CA ARG A 42 -9.11 37.30 6.62
C ARG A 42 -10.55 37.65 6.32
#